data_AF-A0A9D1P5M1-F1
#
_entry.id   AF-A0A9D1P5M1-F1
#
_cell.length_a   1.000
_cell.length_b   1.000
_cell.length_c   1.000
_cell.angle_alpha   90.00
_cell.angle_beta   90.00
_cell.angle_gamma   90.00
#
_symmetry.space_group_name_H-M   'P 1'
#
loop_
_entity.id
_entity.type
_entity.pdbx_description
1 polymer ?
#
loop_
_entity_poly.entity_id
_entity_poly.type
_entity_poly.pdbx_seq_one_letter_code
_entity_poly.pdbx_strand_id
1 'polypeptide(L)' 'METYIYRCPVCGFVYQVPDYWVSFAPEETCEFAHIDFAKGESCPNAVLRRIEQESDV' A
#
# COMPACT_ATOMS: atom_id res chain seq x y z
N MET A 1 14.15 9.34 7.98
CA MET A 1 13.46 9.36 6.68
C MET A 1 12.21 8.53 6.87
N GLU A 2 11.06 9.17 6.93
CA GLU A 2 9.79 8.50 7.18
C GLU A 2 9.32 7.78 5.91
N THR A 3 8.69 6.62 6.07
CA THR A 3 8.15 5.81 4.98
C THR A 3 6.72 5.47 5.34
N TYR A 4 5.78 5.82 4.47
CA TYR A 4 4.39 5.39 4.60
C TYR A 4 4.25 3.98 4.05
N ILE A 5 3.61 3.12 4.83
CA ILE A 5 3.32 1.75 4.43
C ILE A 5 1.83 1.67 4.13
N TYR A 6 1.49 1.15 2.96
CA TYR A 6 0.12 0.89 2.54
C TYR A 6 -0.07 -0.61 2.32
N ARG A 7 -1.24 -1.14 2.69
CA ARG A 7 -1.58 -2.55 2.53
C ARG A 7 -2.93 -2.75 1.87
N CYS A 8 -2.97 -3.65 0.90
CA CYS A 8 -4.21 -4.14 0.33
C CYS A 8 -4.91 -5.05 1.36
N PRO A 9 -6.17 -4.75 1.76
CA PRO A 9 -6.91 -5.59 2.70
C PRO A 9 -7.38 -6.93 2.08
N VAL A 10 -7.29 -7.09 0.75
CA VAL A 10 -7.76 -8.29 0.04
C VAL A 10 -6.64 -9.30 -0.15
N CYS A 11 -5.54 -8.90 -0.79
CA CYS A 11 -4.43 -9.81 -1.10
C CYS A 11 -3.21 -9.65 -0.19
N GLY A 12 -3.21 -8.65 0.70
CA GLY A 12 -2.10 -8.41 1.60
C GLY A 12 -0.86 -7.77 0.97
N PHE A 13 -0.93 -7.36 -0.30
CA PHE A 13 0.13 -6.58 -0.97
C PHE A 13 0.53 -5.36 -0.14
N VAL A 14 1.84 -5.09 -0.04
CA VAL A 14 2.40 -3.97 0.73
C VAL A 14 3.16 -3.03 -0.20
N TYR A 15 2.80 -1.76 -0.15
CA TYR A 15 3.46 -0.68 -0.88
C TYR A 15 4.14 0.26 0.11
N GLN A 16 5.42 0.55 -0.11
CA GLN A 16 6.23 1.42 0.75
C GLN A 16 6.56 2.69 -0.02
N VAL A 17 6.11 3.82 0.51
CA VAL A 17 6.27 5.14 -0.10
C VAL A 17 7.12 6.00 0.82
N PRO A 18 8.36 6.34 0.43
CA PRO A 18 9.15 7.30 1.19
C PRO A 18 8.47 8.68 1.20
N ASP A 19 8.51 9.36 2.35
CA ASP A 19 7.85 10.66 2.56
C ASP A 19 8.38 11.79 1.64
N TYR A 20 9.60 11.63 1.09
CA TYR A 20 10.15 12.57 0.11
C TYR A 20 9.55 12.41 -1.30
N TRP A 21 8.66 11.43 -1.54
CA TRP A 21 8.01 11.22 -2.83
C TRP A 21 6.81 12.18 -2.99
N VAL A 22 7.12 13.46 -3.20
CA VAL A 22 6.20 14.63 -3.23
C VAL A 22 5.05 14.52 -4.25
N SER A 23 5.16 13.61 -5.23
CA SER A 23 4.17 13.43 -6.29
C SER A 23 3.18 12.29 -6.03
N PHE A 24 3.42 11.44 -5.05
CA PHE A 24 2.49 10.37 -4.73
C PHE A 24 1.48 10.93 -3.73
N ALA A 25 0.32 11.34 -4.24
CA ALA A 25 -0.80 11.65 -3.37
C ALA A 25 -1.04 10.41 -2.48
N PRO A 26 -1.24 10.56 -1.17
CA PRO A 26 -1.59 9.47 -0.25
C PRO A 26 -3.04 9.02 -0.50
N GLU A 27 -3.43 8.93 -1.77
CA GLU A 27 -4.70 8.39 -2.17
C GLU A 27 -4.73 6.94 -1.71
N GLU A 28 -5.82 6.58 -1.04
CA GLU A 28 -6.06 5.21 -0.60
C GLU A 28 -6.29 4.26 -1.79
N THR A 29 -6.06 4.71 -3.02
CA THR A 29 -6.22 3.97 -4.26
C THR A 29 -4.91 3.95 -5.02
N CYS A 30 -4.50 2.74 -5.37
CA CYS A 30 -3.35 2.42 -6.18
C CYS A 30 -3.79 2.22 -7.62
N GLU A 31 -3.24 3.01 -8.55
CA GLU A 31 -3.60 2.94 -9.98
C GLU A 31 -3.10 1.66 -10.66
N PHE A 32 -2.18 0.91 -10.04
CA PHE A 32 -1.61 -0.30 -10.60
C PHE A 32 -2.19 -1.57 -9.99
N ALA A 33 -2.39 -2.58 -10.84
CA ALA A 33 -2.80 -3.90 -10.43
C ALA A 33 -1.66 -4.60 -9.66
N HIS A 34 -1.98 -5.19 -8.52
CA HIS A 34 -1.04 -5.97 -7.72
C HIS A 34 -1.45 -7.45 -7.66
N ILE A 35 -0.47 -8.34 -7.63
CA ILE A 35 -0.70 -9.79 -7.65
C ILE A 35 -1.09 -10.28 -6.25
N ASP A 36 -2.15 -11.08 -6.17
CA ASP A 36 -2.45 -11.89 -5.00
C ASP A 36 -1.53 -13.11 -4.97
N PHE A 37 -0.47 -13.04 -4.17
CA PHE A 37 0.52 -14.11 -4.06
C PHE A 37 -0.06 -15.43 -3.51
N ALA A 38 -1.21 -15.40 -2.82
CA ALA A 38 -1.86 -16.61 -2.34
C ALA A 38 -2.61 -17.33 -3.47
N LYS A 39 -3.15 -16.59 -4.44
CA LYS A 39 -3.92 -17.14 -5.57
C LYS A 39 -3.12 -17.24 -6.87
N GLY A 40 -2.03 -16.47 -7.00
CA GLY A 40 -1.28 -16.32 -8.24
C GLY A 40 -2.01 -15.48 -9.30
N GLU A 41 -3.07 -14.76 -8.92
CA GLU A 41 -3.93 -13.99 -9.82
C GLU A 41 -3.78 -12.49 -9.58
N SER A 42 -4.14 -11.67 -10.56
CA SER A 42 -4.22 -10.22 -10.37
C SER A 42 -5.34 -9.87 -9.40
N CYS A 43 -5.05 -9.07 -8.38
CA CYS A 43 -6.06 -8.59 -7.46
C CYS A 43 -6.84 -7.44 -8.10
N PRO A 44 -8.18 -7.53 -8.20
CA PRO A 44 -8.99 -6.45 -8.78
C PRO A 44 -9.13 -5.24 -7.83
N ASN A 45 -8.71 -5.38 -6.57
CA ASN A 45 -8.81 -4.32 -5.58
C ASN A 45 -7.70 -3.30 -5.82
N ALA A 46 -8.07 -2.07 -6.13
CA ALA A 46 -7.13 -0.95 -6.24
C ALA A 46 -6.91 -0.25 -4.88
N VAL A 47 -7.72 -0.52 -3.86
CA VAL A 47 -7.67 0.23 -2.59
C VAL A 47 -6.53 -0.27 -1.70
N LEU A 48 -5.59 0.60 -1.35
CA LEU A 48 -4.58 0.35 -0.33
C LEU A 48 -4.85 1.21 0.89
N ARG A 49 -4.81 0.61 2.08
CA ARG A 49 -4.96 1.34 3.34
C ARG A 49 -3.61 1.62 3.95
N ARG A 50 -3.37 2.86 4.33
CA ARG A 50 -2.18 3.20 5.12
C ARG A 50 -2.21 2.40 6.42
N ILE A 51 -1.10 1.77 6.74
CA ILE A 51 -0.84 1.20 8.06
C ILE A 51 -0.18 2.32 8.86
N GLU A 52 -0.86 2.81 9.90
CA GLU A 52 -0.21 3.69 10.86
C GLU A 52 0.88 2.86 11.54
N GLN A 53 2.15 3.25 11.39
CA GLN A 53 3.19 2.75 12.28
C GLN A 53 2.84 3.29 13.66
N GLU A 54 2.36 2.42 14.55
CA GLU A 54 2.29 2.71 15.98
C GLU A 54 3.68 3.19 16.38
N SER A 55 3.77 4.46 16.77
CA SER A 55 4.93 4.99 17.44
C SER A 55 4.91 4.36 18.82
N ASP A 56 5.64 3.25 19.00
CA ASP A 56 5.88 2.66 20.31
C ASP A 56 6.43 3.76 21.23
N VAL A 57 5.63 4.11 22.25
CA VAL A 57 5.98 4.97 23.39
C VAL A 57 6.92 4.22 24.32
#